data_AF-A0A7J2J974-F1
#
_entry.id   AF-A0A7J2J974-F1
#
_cell.length_a   1.000
_cell.length_b   1.000
_cell.length_c   1.000
_cell.angle_alpha   90.00
_cell.angle_beta   90.00
_cell.angle_gamma   90.00
#
_symmetry.space_group_name_H-M   'P 1'
#
loop_
_entity.id
_entity.type
_entity.pdbx_description
1 polymer ?
#
loop_
_entity_poly.entity_id
_entity_poly.type
_entity_poly.pdbx_seq_one_letter_code
_entity_poly.pdbx_strand_id
1 'polypeptide(L)' 'FIDFGLGSFSKEIEDRGVDLHLLLEAFKSAHSEHEDLFSYVLEGYREKYDGDFREIKKKLDEISKRGRYIKWR' A
#
# COMPACT_ATOMS: atom_id res chain seq x y z
N PHE A 1 10.57 11.51 5.12
CA PHE A 1 10.62 10.14 5.66
C PHE A 1 11.78 10.04 6.63
N ILE A 2 11.56 9.35 7.76
CA ILE A 2 12.53 9.06 8.82
C ILE A 2 12.40 7.57 9.19
N ASP A 3 13.34 7.03 9.96
CA ASP A 3 13.37 5.63 10.41
C ASP A 3 13.44 4.57 9.29
N PHE A 4 14.63 4.45 8.68
CA PHE A 4 14.92 3.45 7.64
C PHE A 4 15.63 2.20 8.18
N GLY A 5 15.58 1.93 9.49
CA GLY A 5 16.32 0.83 10.12
C GLY A 5 15.96 -0.56 9.59
N LEU A 6 14.73 -0.73 9.09
CA LEU A 6 14.22 -1.94 8.44
C LEU A 6 14.06 -1.79 6.91
N GLY A 7 14.42 -0.62 6.36
CA GLY A 7 14.28 -0.34 4.93
C GLY A 7 15.32 -1.08 4.10
N SER A 8 14.97 -1.42 2.85
CA SER A 8 15.90 -2.03 1.90
C SER A 8 15.64 -1.51 0.48
N PHE A 9 16.66 -1.58 -0.38
CA PHE A 9 16.47 -1.30 -1.80
C PHE A 9 15.89 -2.53 -2.48
N SER A 10 14.62 -2.44 -2.89
CA SER A 10 13.94 -3.52 -3.60
C SER A 10 13.17 -3.02 -4.81
N LYS A 11 13.13 -3.86 -5.85
CA LYS A 11 12.25 -3.69 -7.01
C LYS A 11 11.09 -4.68 -6.99
N GLU A 12 11.05 -5.57 -6.01
CA GLU A 12 10.03 -6.61 -5.92
C GLU A 12 8.64 -5.99 -5.69
N ILE A 13 7.66 -6.54 -6.40
CA ILE A 13 6.26 -6.13 -6.27
C ILE A 13 5.72 -6.46 -4.87
N GLU A 14 6.19 -7.55 -4.27
CA GLU A 14 5.83 -7.96 -2.90
C GLU A 14 6.22 -6.87 -1.89
N ASP A 15 7.48 -6.44 -1.88
CA ASP A 15 7.98 -5.45 -0.91
C ASP A 15 7.25 -4.11 -1.04
N ARG A 16 7.04 -3.63 -2.27
CA ARG A 16 6.23 -2.42 -2.55
C ARG A 16 4.78 -2.57 -2.07
N GLY A 17 4.21 -3.76 -2.27
CA GLY A 17 2.86 -4.08 -1.83
C GLY A 17 2.75 -4.10 -0.30
N VAL A 18 3.76 -4.64 0.39
CA VAL A 18 3.84 -4.65 1.86
C VAL A 18 3.95 -3.24 2.40
N ASP A 19 4.82 -2.40 1.83
CA ASP A 19 4.97 -1.00 2.23
C ASP A 19 3.66 -0.20 2.09
N LEU A 20 2.99 -0.33 0.94
CA LEU A 20 1.71 0.35 0.69
C LEU A 20 0.59 -0.20 1.59
N HIS A 21 0.58 -1.50 1.88
CA HIS A 21 -0.39 -2.09 2.79
C HIS A 21 -0.18 -1.61 4.23
N LEU A 22 1.07 -1.54 4.71
CA LEU A 22 1.39 -1.00 6.03
C LEU A 22 0.94 0.47 6.15
N LEU A 23 1.18 1.26 5.10
CA LEU A 23 0.71 2.64 5.07
C LEU A 23 -0.83 2.74 5.09
N LEU A 24 -1.53 1.84 4.38
CA LEU A 24 -2.99 1.76 4.41
C LEU A 24 -3.50 1.47 5.82
N GLU A 25 -2.96 0.46 6.50
CA GLU A 25 -3.38 0.11 7.86
C GLU A 25 -3.12 1.25 8.84
N ALA A 26 -1.95 1.89 8.76
CA ALA A 26 -1.63 3.06 9.58
C ALA A 26 -2.59 4.22 9.33
N PHE A 27 -2.92 4.49 8.05
CA PHE A 27 -3.86 5.53 7.66
C PHE A 27 -5.28 5.24 8.17
N LYS A 28 -5.78 4.01 7.99
CA LYS A 28 -7.10 3.59 8.50
C LYS A 28 -7.19 3.71 10.01
N SER A 29 -6.12 3.34 10.73
CA SER A 29 -6.06 3.47 12.18
C SER A 29 -6.10 4.92 12.64
N ALA A 30 -5.51 5.85 11.90
CA ALA A 30 -5.46 7.27 12.26
C ALA A 30 -6.69 8.06 11.77
N HIS A 31 -7.31 7.62 10.67
CA HIS A 31 -8.36 8.34 9.94
C HIS A 31 -9.51 7.41 9.54
N SER A 32 -10.09 6.69 10.51
CA SER A 32 -11.10 5.65 10.26
C SER A 32 -12.37 6.14 9.56
N GLU A 33 -12.73 7.43 9.69
CA GLU A 33 -13.89 8.02 8.99
C GLU A 33 -13.58 8.48 7.56
N HIS A 34 -12.31 8.45 7.15
CA HIS A 34 -11.83 9.00 5.89
C HIS A 34 -10.92 8.01 5.13
N GLU A 35 -11.13 6.70 5.30
CA GLU A 35 -10.32 5.66 4.64
C GLU A 35 -10.32 5.79 3.11
N ASP A 36 -11.38 6.35 2.53
CA ASP A 36 -11.54 6.62 1.11
C ASP A 36 -10.49 7.60 0.56
N LEU A 37 -9.98 8.52 1.40
CA LEU A 37 -8.93 9.45 1.02
C LEU A 37 -7.59 8.77 0.73
N PHE A 38 -7.42 7.50 1.12
CA PHE A 38 -6.24 6.72 0.72
C PHE A 38 -6.13 6.54 -0.80
N SER A 39 -7.23 6.72 -1.54
CA SER A 39 -7.22 6.74 -3.01
C SER A 39 -6.25 7.78 -3.59
N TYR A 40 -6.08 8.95 -2.95
CA TYR A 40 -5.12 9.96 -3.38
C TYR A 40 -3.67 9.51 -3.22
N VAL A 41 -3.37 8.72 -2.18
CA VAL A 41 -2.04 8.10 -1.99
C VAL A 41 -1.75 7.13 -3.13
N LEU A 42 -2.73 6.30 -3.50
CA LEU A 42 -2.61 5.35 -4.59
C LEU A 42 -2.48 6.03 -5.96
N GLU A 43 -3.19 7.14 -6.18
CA GLU A 43 -3.08 7.95 -7.39
C GLU A 43 -1.68 8.56 -7.51
N GLY A 44 -1.20 9.24 -6.46
CA GLY A 44 0.15 9.81 -6.46
C GLY A 44 1.25 8.75 -6.63
N TYR A 45 1.09 7.57 -6.03
CA TYR A 45 2.00 6.45 -6.24
C TYR A 45 1.99 5.98 -7.69
N ARG A 46 0.81 5.82 -8.30
CA ARG A 46 0.64 5.42 -9.70
C ARG A 46 1.32 6.40 -10.65
N GLU A 47 1.19 7.71 -10.42
CA GLU A 47 1.80 8.73 -11.29
C GLU A 47 3.33 8.72 -11.30
N LYS A 48 3.95 8.26 -10.21
CA LYS A 48 5.41 8.19 -10.05
C LYS A 48 5.99 6.80 -10.26
N TYR A 49 5.14 5.79 -10.38
CA TYR A 49 5.58 4.42 -10.55
C TYR A 49 5.81 4.11 -12.03
N ASP A 50 7.05 3.82 -12.40
CA ASP A 50 7.43 3.51 -13.79
C ASP A 50 6.95 2.13 -14.28
N GLY A 51 6.48 1.27 -13.38
CA GLY A 51 6.01 -0.08 -13.71
C GLY A 51 4.50 -0.20 -13.91
N ASP A 52 4.00 -1.42 -14.10
CA ASP A 52 2.56 -1.66 -14.23
C ASP A 52 1.87 -1.58 -12.85
N PHE A 53 1.18 -0.48 -12.60
CA PHE A 53 0.43 -0.28 -11.36
C PHE A 53 -0.64 -1.36 -11.11
N ARG A 54 -1.11 -2.07 -12.15
CA ARG A 54 -2.06 -3.18 -11.98
C ARG A 54 -1.46 -4.33 -11.18
N GLU A 55 -0.15 -4.56 -11.29
CA GLU A 55 0.56 -5.57 -10.51
C GLU A 55 0.59 -5.21 -9.03
N ILE A 56 0.85 -3.93 -8.71
CA ILE A 56 0.81 -3.39 -7.34
C ILE A 56 -0.60 -3.51 -6.76
N LYS A 57 -1.64 -3.13 -7.51
CA LYS A 57 -3.03 -3.24 -7.05
C LYS A 57 -3.43 -4.69 -6.80
N LYS A 58 -3.05 -5.62 -7.69
CA LYS A 58 -3.27 -7.05 -7.49
C LYS A 58 -2.55 -7.55 -6.24
N LYS A 59 -1.30 -7.12 -6.04
CA LYS A 59 -0.52 -7.50 -4.88
C LYS A 59 -1.12 -7.00 -3.57
N LEU A 60 -1.62 -5.76 -3.52
CA LEU A 60 -2.32 -5.22 -2.36
C LEU A 60 -3.55 -6.06 -1.98
N ASP A 61 -4.34 -6.49 -2.96
CA ASP A 61 -5.49 -7.40 -2.73
C ASP A 61 -5.05 -8.81 -2.27
N GLU A 62 -3.92 -9.33 -2.77
CA GLU A 62 -3.34 -10.59 -2.28
C GLU A 62 -2.87 -10.46 -0.82
N ILE A 63 -2.18 -9.38 -0.47
CA ILE A 63 -1.66 -9.14 0.89
C ILE A 63 -2.82 -8.95 1.88
N SER A 64 -3.85 -8.18 1.51
CA SER A 64 -5.01 -7.94 2.40
C SER A 64 -5.77 -9.23 2.72
N LYS A 65 -5.75 -10.21 1.81
CA LYS A 65 -6.33 -11.56 2.02
C LYS A 65 -5.48 -12.47 2.90
N ARG A 66 -4.16 -12.27 2.94
CA ARG A 66 -3.25 -13.01 3.85
C ARG A 66 -3.36 -12.46 5.28
N GLY A 67 -3.64 -11.17 5.41
CA GLY A 67 -4.00 -10.53 6.68
C GLY A 67 -5.38 -10.93 7.20
N ARG A 68 -5.67 -10.58 8.45
CA ARG A 68 -7.01 -10.78 9.04
C ARG A 68 -7.91 -9.62 8.63
N TYR A 69 -8.83 -9.87 7.69
CA TYR A 69 -9.98 -9.03 7.29
C TYR A 69 -9.68 -7.62 6.75
N ILE A 70 -9.56 -7.43 5.43
CA ILE A 70 -10.16 -6.25 4.72
C ILE A 70 -10.54 -6.66 3.28
N LYS A 71 -11.85 -6.66 2.98
CA LYS A 71 -12.35 -6.67 1.60
C LYS A 71 -12.22 -5.26 1.02
N TRP A 72 -11.57 -5.14 -0.14
CA TRP A 72 -11.78 -4.02 -1.03
C TRP A 72 -13.25 -4.02 -1.49
N ARG A 73 -13.97 -2.91 -1.31
CA ARG A 73 -15.29 -2.69 -1.90
C ARG A 73 -15.25 -1.48 -2.81
#